data_AF-A0A8H5H8X3-F1
#
_entry.id   AF-A0A8H5H8X3-F1
#
_cell.length_a   1.000
_cell.length_b   1.000
_cell.length_c   1.000
_cell.angle_alpha   90.00
_cell.angle_beta   90.00
_cell.angle_gamma   90.00
#
_symmetry.space_group_name_H-M   'P 1'
#
loop_
_entity.id
_entity.type
_entity.pdbx_description
1 polymer ?
#
loop_
_entity_poly.entity_id
_entity_poly.type
_entity_poly.pdbx_seq_one_letter_code
_entity_poly.pdbx_strand_id
1 'polypeptide(L)'
;MSGNGSPSSSSSPIKSLASDARASIDSERSLNRLSVDSLTANGHTPTHNGDSGDADSDPIAQLQRELERTREEKDTLATQYRNLLAKLTTMRTTLGNKLKQDAEELDRREQLVQQLTAQNDDLVSTVETLKEELIASHEEADRAANELDTMRSRVLEENAQESLLRERELREMQTELERCRMEREEWERTALQERALVDDLRSSTETYKRELELEREARESELLELESEREKSDNLQSVLQDFQAAKDHELKQAVKENESQLTVVTQSLAEFKHRALTAELQLEESRANISRTQELEQEVKEKNLLIGKLRHETVIINEHLMEALRRLRRNSSDTNVDRRLVTNVLLSFLNTPRADAKRFEMLSLLATILSWTDPEREKAGLQRAQPTTMPAPSFWSRSSANNSSAKSMDLDKTDETESFSRLWVEFLLTEAASGESPAAFTSSPPPRNTSLPGTPTGASYPTNLPKNNGGAGTGTRRLASYTSPSAMASSPNLVLAAPPSRKGKERDLGP
;
A
#
# COMPACT_ATOMS: atom_id res chain seq x y z
N MET A 1 -68.39 -40.99 7.01
CA MET A 1 -68.86 -40.75 8.40
C MET A 1 -69.87 -39.62 8.29
N SER A 2 -71.14 -39.95 8.09
CA SER A 2 -72.19 -39.94 9.15
C SER A 2 -72.53 -38.50 9.53
N GLY A 3 -73.74 -37.97 9.37
CA GLY A 3 -75.02 -38.51 8.94
C GLY A 3 -76.10 -37.43 9.05
N ASN A 4 -77.31 -37.77 8.60
CA ASN A 4 -78.65 -37.28 8.98
C ASN A 4 -78.90 -35.76 9.16
N GLY A 5 -79.99 -35.19 8.66
CA GLY A 5 -81.19 -35.79 8.09
C GLY A 5 -82.22 -34.71 7.73
N SER A 6 -83.19 -35.14 6.92
CA SER A 6 -84.45 -34.45 6.62
C SER A 6 -85.27 -34.13 7.89
N PRO A 7 -86.37 -33.35 7.78
CA PRO A 7 -87.62 -34.00 7.37
C PRO A 7 -88.54 -33.17 6.46
N SER A 8 -89.52 -33.92 5.97
CA SER A 8 -90.60 -33.62 5.05
C SER A 8 -91.93 -33.29 5.75
N SER A 9 -92.81 -32.66 4.97
CA SER A 9 -94.26 -32.95 4.81
C SER A 9 -95.29 -32.74 5.95
N SER A 10 -96.38 -32.07 5.54
CA SER A 10 -97.80 -32.34 5.82
C SER A 10 -98.43 -31.94 7.16
N SER A 11 -99.49 -31.13 7.12
CA SER A 11 -100.88 -31.59 7.37
C SER A 11 -101.86 -30.40 7.46
N SER A 12 -103.02 -30.57 6.83
CA SER A 12 -104.19 -29.69 6.93
C SER A 12 -105.05 -30.09 8.17
N PRO A 13 -106.31 -29.64 8.25
CA PRO A 13 -106.83 -28.65 9.19
C PRO A 13 -107.53 -29.26 10.43
N ILE A 14 -107.66 -28.50 11.51
CA ILE A 14 -108.46 -28.91 12.67
C ILE A 14 -109.83 -28.23 12.64
N LYS A 15 -110.86 -29.03 12.34
CA LYS A 15 -112.23 -28.86 12.85
C LYS A 15 -112.24 -29.34 14.31
N SER A 16 -112.87 -28.58 15.21
CA SER A 16 -113.43 -29.14 16.45
C SER A 16 -114.87 -28.65 16.62
N LEU A 17 -115.78 -29.61 16.49
CA LEU A 17 -117.16 -29.56 16.94
C LEU A 17 -117.22 -29.85 18.45
N ALA A 18 -118.30 -29.35 19.06
CA ALA A 18 -119.07 -29.95 20.16
C ALA A 18 -118.56 -29.88 21.62
N SER A 19 -119.32 -29.13 22.42
CA SER A 19 -120.00 -29.57 23.64
C SER A 19 -121.10 -28.51 23.88
N ASP A 20 -122.41 -28.74 23.81
CA ASP A 20 -123.28 -29.80 24.34
C ASP A 20 -123.15 -29.99 25.85
N ALA A 21 -123.78 -29.07 26.58
CA ALA A 21 -124.17 -29.25 27.97
C ALA A 21 -125.69 -29.06 28.07
N ARG A 22 -126.32 -30.15 28.46
CA ARG A 22 -127.74 -30.41 28.70
C ARG A 22 -128.19 -29.84 30.05
N ALA A 23 -129.44 -29.38 30.11
CA ALA A 23 -130.44 -29.60 31.19
C ALA A 23 -131.73 -28.86 30.74
N SER A 24 -132.86 -29.45 30.33
CA SER A 24 -133.70 -30.53 30.87
C SER A 24 -134.43 -30.18 32.17
N ILE A 25 -135.75 -29.94 32.04
CA ILE A 25 -136.87 -30.47 32.87
C ILE A 25 -136.91 -30.08 34.36
N ASP A 26 -138.02 -29.52 34.86
CA ASP A 26 -139.16 -30.28 35.42
C ASP A 26 -140.22 -29.40 36.12
N SER A 27 -141.48 -29.88 36.00
CA SER A 27 -142.62 -29.84 36.94
C SER A 27 -143.19 -28.49 37.42
N GLU A 28 -144.44 -28.13 37.09
CA GLU A 28 -145.74 -28.77 37.39
C GLU A 28 -146.08 -29.00 38.87
N ARG A 29 -147.38 -28.80 39.14
CA ARG A 29 -148.20 -29.29 40.25
C ARG A 29 -148.11 -28.51 41.57
N SER A 30 -149.19 -28.19 42.29
CA SER A 30 -150.63 -28.53 42.24
C SER A 30 -151.24 -27.88 43.51
N LEU A 31 -152.52 -27.51 43.65
CA LEU A 31 -153.71 -28.37 43.76
C LEU A 31 -154.95 -27.48 44.05
N ASN A 32 -156.10 -27.82 43.41
CA ASN A 32 -157.44 -28.11 43.97
C ASN A 32 -158.15 -27.13 44.96
N ARG A 33 -159.49 -26.99 45.04
CA ARG A 33 -160.73 -27.57 44.43
C ARG A 33 -161.91 -26.75 45.05
N LEU A 34 -163.06 -26.48 44.42
CA LEU A 34 -164.27 -27.30 44.20
C LEU A 34 -165.22 -26.40 43.37
N SER A 35 -165.69 -26.78 42.17
CA SER A 35 -166.88 -27.60 41.84
C SER A 35 -168.22 -27.07 42.39
N VAL A 36 -169.20 -26.82 41.52
CA VAL A 36 -170.33 -27.74 41.23
C VAL A 36 -171.18 -27.16 40.08
N ASP A 37 -171.61 -28.05 39.19
CA ASP A 37 -172.53 -27.85 38.08
C ASP A 37 -173.86 -28.58 38.37
N SER A 38 -174.95 -28.06 37.80
CA SER A 38 -176.18 -28.75 37.35
C SER A 38 -177.32 -29.22 38.29
N LEU A 39 -178.49 -28.59 38.02
CA LEU A 39 -179.79 -29.16 37.58
C LEU A 39 -180.91 -29.62 38.55
N THR A 40 -182.11 -29.08 38.25
CA THR A 40 -183.51 -29.61 38.32
C THR A 40 -184.33 -29.51 39.62
N ALA A 41 -185.55 -28.94 39.50
CA ALA A 41 -186.86 -29.63 39.61
C ALA A 41 -187.99 -28.79 40.27
N ASN A 42 -189.22 -29.04 39.78
CA ASN A 42 -190.50 -28.34 39.94
C ASN A 42 -191.19 -28.42 41.32
N GLY A 43 -191.95 -27.34 41.63
CA GLY A 43 -193.42 -27.35 41.75
C GLY A 43 -194.06 -27.62 43.12
N HIS A 44 -195.01 -26.78 43.54
CA HIS A 44 -196.46 -27.05 43.48
C HIS A 44 -197.28 -26.01 44.27
N THR A 45 -198.43 -25.64 43.70
CA THR A 45 -199.58 -24.95 44.31
C THR A 45 -200.35 -25.91 45.25
N PRO A 46 -201.38 -25.46 45.99
CA PRO A 46 -202.73 -25.64 45.44
C PRO A 46 -203.76 -24.54 45.80
N THR A 47 -204.80 -24.53 44.96
CA THR A 47 -206.07 -23.79 44.95
C THR A 47 -207.09 -24.34 45.96
N HIS A 48 -208.08 -23.55 46.43
CA HIS A 48 -209.52 -23.87 46.25
C HIS A 48 -210.48 -22.75 46.75
N ASN A 49 -211.57 -22.59 46.00
CA ASN A 49 -212.75 -21.72 46.08
C ASN A 49 -213.79 -22.02 47.19
N GLY A 50 -214.74 -21.09 47.36
CA GLY A 50 -216.13 -21.29 47.85
C GLY A 50 -216.66 -19.99 48.49
N ASP A 51 -217.37 -19.09 47.80
CA ASP A 51 -218.84 -19.06 47.52
C ASP A 51 -219.74 -19.28 48.75
N SER A 52 -220.55 -18.28 49.10
CA SER A 52 -221.81 -18.34 49.87
C SER A 52 -222.41 -16.94 50.02
N GLY A 53 -223.67 -16.76 49.61
CA GLY A 53 -224.43 -15.52 49.68
C GLY A 53 -225.38 -15.39 50.88
N ASP A 54 -226.03 -14.21 50.90
CA ASP A 54 -227.30 -13.81 51.50
C ASP A 54 -227.48 -13.47 53.00
N ALA A 55 -228.27 -12.39 53.16
CA ALA A 55 -229.22 -12.00 54.22
C ALA A 55 -228.78 -11.07 55.39
N ASP A 56 -229.20 -9.80 55.25
CA ASP A 56 -229.87 -8.91 56.22
C ASP A 56 -229.44 -8.85 57.70
N SER A 57 -228.86 -7.71 58.14
CA SER A 57 -229.43 -6.82 59.18
C SER A 57 -228.51 -5.64 59.58
N ASP A 58 -229.10 -4.44 59.51
CA ASP A 58 -228.73 -3.11 60.05
C ASP A 58 -227.41 -2.39 59.60
N PRO A 59 -227.48 -1.31 58.78
CA PRO A 59 -226.37 -0.79 57.96
C PRO A 59 -225.32 0.12 58.64
N ILE A 60 -225.24 0.23 59.97
CA ILE A 60 -224.33 1.23 60.62
C ILE A 60 -223.08 0.59 61.25
N ALA A 61 -223.07 -0.70 61.58
CA ALA A 61 -221.94 -1.35 62.25
C ALA A 61 -220.88 -1.96 61.29
N GLN A 62 -221.20 -2.19 60.01
CA GLN A 62 -220.27 -2.82 59.04
C GLN A 62 -219.19 -1.86 58.49
N LEU A 63 -219.50 -0.57 58.33
CA LEU A 63 -218.56 0.42 57.78
C LEU A 63 -217.35 0.71 58.70
N GLN A 64 -217.47 0.52 60.02
CA GLN A 64 -216.35 0.74 60.94
C GLN A 64 -215.32 -0.40 60.91
N ARG A 65 -215.75 -1.64 60.65
CA ARG A 65 -214.86 -2.81 60.71
C ARG A 65 -214.03 -2.96 59.42
N GLU A 66 -214.55 -2.52 58.27
CA GLU A 66 -213.81 -2.48 57.01
C GLU A 66 -212.70 -1.39 57.00
N LEU A 67 -212.89 -0.29 57.73
CA LEU A 67 -211.88 0.78 57.80
C LEU A 67 -210.67 0.40 58.66
N GLU A 68 -210.86 -0.42 59.70
CA GLU A 68 -209.75 -0.94 60.53
C GLU A 68 -208.89 -1.95 59.75
N ARG A 69 -209.53 -2.89 59.04
CA ARG A 69 -208.85 -3.92 58.24
C ARG A 69 -207.98 -3.33 57.13
N THR A 70 -208.47 -2.29 56.45
CA THR A 70 -207.70 -1.60 55.38
C THR A 70 -206.50 -0.82 55.92
N ARG A 71 -206.50 -0.39 57.19
CA ARG A 71 -205.33 0.25 57.80
C ARG A 71 -204.21 -0.75 58.13
N GLU A 72 -204.55 -1.92 58.66
CA GLU A 72 -203.56 -2.97 58.98
C GLU A 72 -202.88 -3.53 57.71
N GLU A 73 -203.64 -3.73 56.63
CA GLU A 73 -203.09 -4.13 55.32
C GLU A 73 -202.17 -3.04 54.72
N LYS A 74 -202.45 -1.76 54.98
CA LYS A 74 -201.58 -0.65 54.57
C LYS A 74 -200.26 -0.59 55.36
N ASP A 75 -200.30 -0.86 56.66
CA ASP A 75 -199.09 -0.84 57.51
C ASP A 75 -198.17 -2.05 57.26
N THR A 76 -198.74 -3.21 56.96
CA THR A 76 -197.95 -4.39 56.54
C THR A 76 -197.29 -4.16 55.17
N LEU A 77 -197.97 -3.52 54.21
CA LEU A 77 -197.35 -3.10 52.96
C LEU A 77 -196.29 -2.00 53.15
N ALA A 78 -196.52 -1.04 54.04
CA ALA A 78 -195.55 0.02 54.33
C ALA A 78 -194.27 -0.51 55.01
N THR A 79 -194.37 -1.54 55.84
CA THR A 79 -193.20 -2.22 56.44
C THR A 79 -192.45 -3.06 55.42
N GLN A 80 -193.15 -3.73 54.50
CA GLN A 80 -192.52 -4.41 53.36
C GLN A 80 -191.79 -3.42 52.43
N TYR A 81 -192.38 -2.25 52.13
CA TYR A 81 -191.73 -1.21 51.34
C TYR A 81 -190.49 -0.63 52.03
N ARG A 82 -190.55 -0.38 53.35
CA ARG A 82 -189.38 0.06 54.14
C ARG A 82 -188.27 -0.99 54.21
N ASN A 83 -188.62 -2.27 54.35
CA ASN A 83 -187.62 -3.35 54.34
C ASN A 83 -186.94 -3.51 52.98
N LEU A 84 -187.68 -3.35 51.89
CA LEU A 84 -187.13 -3.42 50.55
C LEU A 84 -186.27 -2.18 50.24
N LEU A 85 -186.69 -0.98 50.68
CA LEU A 85 -185.86 0.22 50.64
C LEU A 85 -184.60 0.08 51.48
N ALA A 86 -184.68 -0.48 52.68
CA ALA A 86 -183.51 -0.74 53.52
C ALA A 86 -182.55 -1.73 52.82
N LYS A 87 -183.06 -2.82 52.24
CA LYS A 87 -182.25 -3.77 51.45
C LYS A 87 -181.60 -3.12 50.23
N LEU A 88 -182.34 -2.31 49.49
CA LEU A 88 -181.86 -1.61 48.30
C LEU A 88 -180.83 -0.53 48.67
N THR A 89 -181.03 0.14 49.81
CA THR A 89 -180.06 1.07 50.38
C THR A 89 -178.81 0.32 50.83
N THR A 90 -178.92 -0.82 51.52
CA THR A 90 -177.77 -1.65 51.90
C THR A 90 -177.03 -2.24 50.70
N MET A 91 -177.73 -2.68 49.65
CA MET A 91 -177.09 -3.14 48.40
C MET A 91 -176.40 -1.98 47.69
N ARG A 92 -177.04 -0.80 47.59
CA ARG A 92 -176.39 0.38 47.01
C ARG A 92 -175.14 0.79 47.78
N THR A 93 -175.18 0.75 49.11
CA THR A 93 -174.00 1.10 49.93
C THR A 93 -172.94 0.01 49.89
N THR A 94 -173.30 -1.28 49.94
CA THR A 94 -172.30 -2.37 49.91
C THR A 94 -171.70 -2.53 48.52
N LEU A 95 -172.50 -2.44 47.45
CA LEU A 95 -172.02 -2.47 46.08
C LEU A 95 -171.28 -1.18 45.71
N GLY A 96 -171.74 -0.01 46.20
CA GLY A 96 -171.02 1.24 46.04
C GLY A 96 -169.66 1.22 46.73
N ASN A 97 -169.57 0.66 47.94
CA ASN A 97 -168.31 0.49 48.66
C ASN A 97 -167.42 -0.57 48.00
N LYS A 98 -167.99 -1.68 47.49
CA LYS A 98 -167.24 -2.71 46.75
C LYS A 98 -166.71 -2.18 45.43
N LEU A 99 -167.53 -1.50 44.63
CA LEU A 99 -167.08 -0.90 43.37
C LEU A 99 -166.03 0.19 43.61
N LYS A 100 -166.17 0.96 44.70
CA LYS A 100 -165.14 1.93 45.09
C LYS A 100 -163.86 1.23 45.52
N GLN A 101 -163.95 0.17 46.32
CA GLN A 101 -162.81 -0.62 46.74
C GLN A 101 -162.12 -1.32 45.55
N ASP A 102 -162.90 -1.90 44.63
CA ASP A 102 -162.40 -2.56 43.42
C ASP A 102 -161.76 -1.54 42.47
N ALA A 103 -162.34 -0.35 42.32
CA ALA A 103 -161.73 0.74 41.55
C ALA A 103 -160.42 1.22 42.19
N GLU A 104 -160.39 1.39 43.51
CA GLU A 104 -159.17 1.74 44.24
C GLU A 104 -158.11 0.61 44.20
N GLU A 105 -158.53 -0.65 44.17
CA GLU A 105 -157.61 -1.79 44.04
C GLU A 105 -157.11 -1.95 42.60
N LEU A 106 -157.95 -1.68 41.61
CA LEU A 106 -157.56 -1.64 40.21
C LEU A 106 -156.61 -0.49 39.94
N ASP A 107 -156.85 0.69 40.49
CA ASP A 107 -155.95 1.85 40.43
C ASP A 107 -154.59 1.54 41.10
N ARG A 108 -154.57 0.88 42.26
CA ARG A 108 -153.30 0.41 42.89
C ARG A 108 -152.57 -0.61 42.02
N ARG A 109 -153.29 -1.57 41.41
CA ARG A 109 -152.69 -2.55 40.50
C ARG A 109 -152.17 -1.88 39.24
N GLU A 110 -152.88 -0.91 38.69
CA GLU A 110 -152.48 -0.16 37.51
C GLU A 110 -151.26 0.70 37.81
N GLN A 111 -151.20 1.37 38.96
CA GLN A 111 -150.01 2.08 39.43
C GLN A 111 -148.82 1.14 39.63
N LEU A 112 -149.04 -0.07 40.17
CA LEU A 112 -148.00 -1.08 40.33
C LEU A 112 -147.53 -1.62 38.97
N VAL A 113 -148.44 -1.85 38.02
CA VAL A 113 -148.09 -2.25 36.65
C VAL A 113 -147.30 -1.14 35.98
N GLN A 114 -147.73 0.12 36.08
CA GLN A 114 -146.99 1.28 35.55
C GLN A 114 -145.60 1.41 36.19
N GLN A 115 -145.48 1.17 37.49
CA GLN A 115 -144.21 1.15 38.18
C GLN A 115 -143.32 0.00 37.72
N LEU A 116 -143.87 -1.21 37.59
CA LEU A 116 -143.13 -2.38 37.10
C LEU A 116 -142.75 -2.24 35.63
N THR A 117 -143.58 -1.61 34.78
CA THR A 117 -143.25 -1.34 33.38
C THR A 117 -142.18 -0.27 33.30
N ALA A 118 -142.27 0.81 34.07
CA ALA A 118 -141.22 1.82 34.14
C ALA A 118 -139.90 1.20 34.63
N GLN A 119 -139.93 0.33 35.64
CA GLN A 119 -138.75 -0.41 36.09
C GLN A 119 -138.23 -1.39 35.03
N ASN A 120 -139.09 -2.05 34.26
CA ASN A 120 -138.66 -2.92 33.16
C ASN A 120 -138.01 -2.10 32.05
N ASP A 121 -138.60 -0.96 31.67
CA ASP A 121 -138.07 -0.07 30.65
C ASP A 121 -136.73 0.52 31.09
N ASP A 122 -136.60 0.93 32.36
CA ASP A 122 -135.34 1.35 32.97
C ASP A 122 -134.31 0.22 32.92
N LEU A 123 -134.68 -1.01 33.34
CA LEU A 123 -133.78 -2.16 33.30
C LEU A 123 -133.36 -2.51 31.87
N VAL A 124 -134.29 -2.48 30.90
CA VAL A 124 -133.99 -2.71 29.48
C VAL A 124 -133.02 -1.65 28.98
N SER A 125 -133.25 -0.37 29.29
CA SER A 125 -132.35 0.71 28.91
C SER A 125 -130.96 0.52 29.52
N THR A 126 -130.85 0.13 30.80
CA THR A 126 -129.55 -0.14 31.43
C THR A 126 -128.85 -1.36 30.82
N VAL A 127 -129.60 -2.40 30.43
CA VAL A 127 -129.03 -3.58 29.78
C VAL A 127 -128.55 -3.23 28.37
N GLU A 128 -129.27 -2.38 27.64
CA GLU A 128 -128.86 -1.87 26.33
C GLU A 128 -127.60 -1.01 26.46
N THR A 129 -127.54 -0.06 27.40
CA THR A 129 -126.33 0.75 27.63
C THR A 129 -125.15 -0.11 28.05
N LEU A 130 -125.34 -1.07 28.98
CA LEU A 130 -124.26 -1.98 29.40
C LEU A 130 -123.77 -2.87 28.25
N LYS A 131 -124.65 -3.26 27.31
CA LYS A 131 -124.26 -3.99 26.11
C LYS A 131 -123.46 -3.12 25.16
N GLU A 132 -123.90 -1.88 24.93
CA GLU A 132 -123.16 -0.92 24.09
C GLU A 132 -121.78 -0.63 24.69
N GLU A 133 -121.69 -0.41 26.00
CA GLU A 133 -120.43 -0.24 26.73
C GLU A 133 -119.54 -1.49 26.65
N LEU A 134 -120.12 -2.69 26.77
CA LEU A 134 -119.38 -3.94 26.63
C LEU A 134 -118.81 -4.11 25.21
N ILE A 135 -119.60 -3.79 24.18
CA ILE A 135 -119.16 -3.83 22.78
C ILE A 135 -118.05 -2.80 22.56
N ALA A 136 -118.25 -1.55 22.98
CA ALA A 136 -117.26 -0.49 22.85
C ALA A 136 -115.96 -0.85 23.57
N SER A 137 -116.03 -1.39 24.79
CA SER A 137 -114.87 -1.85 25.55
C SER A 137 -114.16 -3.02 24.87
N HIS A 138 -114.90 -3.95 24.27
CA HIS A 138 -114.29 -5.07 23.54
C HIS A 138 -113.59 -4.59 22.26
N GLU A 139 -114.21 -3.69 21.50
CA GLU A 139 -113.58 -3.06 20.33
C GLU A 139 -112.34 -2.25 20.70
N GLU A 140 -112.35 -1.57 21.85
CA GLU A 140 -111.17 -0.88 22.40
C GLU A 140 -110.06 -1.85 22.80
N ALA A 141 -110.41 -2.97 23.44
CA ALA A 141 -109.46 -4.02 23.80
C ALA A 141 -108.83 -4.66 22.55
N ASP A 142 -109.62 -4.91 21.51
CA ASP A 142 -109.13 -5.45 20.24
C ASP A 142 -108.23 -4.44 19.51
N ARG A 143 -108.60 -3.15 19.51
CA ARG A 143 -107.74 -2.08 18.98
C ARG A 143 -106.41 -2.02 19.72
N ALA A 144 -106.43 -2.01 21.05
CA ALA A 144 -105.22 -1.99 21.87
C ALA A 144 -104.38 -3.27 21.68
N ALA A 145 -105.00 -4.44 21.54
CA ALA A 145 -104.29 -5.70 21.28
C ALA A 145 -103.57 -5.67 19.91
N ASN A 146 -104.24 -5.18 18.87
CA ASN A 146 -103.64 -5.02 17.54
C ASN A 146 -102.50 -4.00 17.55
N GLU A 147 -102.65 -2.88 18.26
CA GLU A 147 -101.57 -1.90 18.46
C GLU A 147 -100.38 -2.51 19.21
N LEU A 148 -100.61 -3.31 20.25
CA LEU A 148 -99.54 -4.02 20.94
C LEU A 148 -98.83 -5.04 20.04
N ASP A 149 -99.56 -5.78 19.22
CA ASP A 149 -98.97 -6.77 18.32
C ASP A 149 -98.20 -6.12 17.16
N THR A 150 -98.67 -4.98 16.64
CA THR A 150 -97.92 -4.19 15.65
C THR A 150 -96.66 -3.60 16.26
N MET A 151 -96.73 -3.06 17.48
CA MET A 151 -95.55 -2.55 18.20
C MET A 151 -94.56 -3.66 18.54
N ARG A 152 -95.02 -4.84 18.97
CA ARG A 152 -94.16 -6.00 19.21
C ARG A 152 -93.48 -6.47 17.93
N SER A 153 -94.23 -6.56 16.83
CA SER A 153 -93.68 -6.96 15.53
C SER A 153 -92.62 -5.97 15.06
N ARG A 154 -92.90 -4.67 15.17
CA ARG A 154 -91.93 -3.61 14.83
C ARG A 154 -90.67 -3.68 15.70
N VAL A 155 -90.79 -3.86 17.01
CA VAL A 155 -89.63 -3.99 17.90
C VAL A 155 -88.81 -5.23 17.56
N LEU A 156 -89.45 -6.35 17.21
CA LEU A 156 -88.75 -7.56 16.78
C LEU A 156 -88.02 -7.35 15.45
N GLU A 157 -88.65 -6.69 14.49
CA GLU A 157 -88.03 -6.35 13.19
C GLU A 157 -86.85 -5.38 13.37
N GLU A 158 -87.03 -4.31 14.14
CA GLU A 158 -85.97 -3.34 14.45
C GLU A 158 -84.79 -4.03 15.17
N ASN A 159 -85.05 -4.87 16.17
CA ASN A 159 -84.01 -5.63 16.85
C ASN A 159 -83.29 -6.63 15.93
N ALA A 160 -84.01 -7.31 15.03
CA ALA A 160 -83.42 -8.19 14.03
C ALA A 160 -82.54 -7.40 13.05
N GLN A 161 -83.01 -6.24 12.58
CA GLN A 161 -82.24 -5.36 11.70
C GLN A 161 -80.98 -4.83 12.40
N GLU A 162 -81.09 -4.34 13.64
CA GLU A 162 -79.94 -3.90 14.42
C GLU A 162 -78.95 -5.05 14.67
N SER A 163 -79.43 -6.26 14.96
CA SER A 163 -78.57 -7.43 15.12
C SER A 163 -77.80 -7.73 13.84
N LEU A 164 -78.44 -7.66 12.67
CA LEU A 164 -77.77 -7.87 11.38
C LEU A 164 -76.75 -6.77 11.07
N LEU A 165 -77.05 -5.51 11.39
CA LEU A 165 -76.10 -4.41 11.22
C LEU A 165 -74.88 -4.58 12.12
N ARG A 166 -75.08 -4.86 13.42
CA ARG A 166 -73.99 -5.14 14.36
C ARG A 166 -73.16 -6.34 13.90
N GLU A 167 -73.78 -7.39 13.38
CA GLU A 167 -73.05 -8.57 12.90
C GLU A 167 -72.25 -8.28 11.62
N ARG A 168 -72.73 -7.37 10.76
CA ARG A 168 -71.96 -6.89 9.59
C ARG A 168 -70.77 -6.04 10.02
N GLU A 169 -71.00 -5.07 10.90
CA GLU A 169 -69.93 -4.22 11.45
C GLU A 169 -68.86 -5.06 12.17
N LEU A 170 -69.26 -6.06 12.96
CA LEU A 170 -68.33 -6.98 13.61
C LEU A 170 -67.48 -7.76 12.59
N ARG A 171 -68.09 -8.22 11.49
CA ARG A 171 -67.35 -8.90 10.41
C ARG A 171 -66.39 -7.95 9.70
N GLU A 172 -66.83 -6.75 9.37
CA GLU A 172 -65.98 -5.73 8.73
C GLU A 172 -64.77 -5.41 9.62
N MET A 173 -65.00 -5.13 10.90
CA MET A 173 -63.93 -4.88 11.87
C MET A 173 -62.99 -6.07 12.05
N GLN A 174 -63.50 -7.30 12.02
CA GLN A 174 -62.67 -8.51 12.04
C GLN A 174 -61.78 -8.60 10.80
N THR A 175 -62.33 -8.36 9.60
CA THR A 175 -61.54 -8.39 8.35
C THR A 175 -60.49 -7.28 8.32
N GLU A 176 -60.80 -6.09 8.84
CA GLU A 176 -59.84 -4.99 8.95
C GLU A 176 -58.73 -5.30 9.95
N LEU A 177 -59.05 -5.94 11.07
CA LEU A 177 -58.06 -6.38 12.05
C LEU A 177 -57.12 -7.44 11.45
N GLU A 178 -57.67 -8.42 10.73
CA GLU A 178 -56.88 -9.43 10.02
C GLU A 178 -55.98 -8.78 8.96
N ARG A 179 -56.49 -7.83 8.17
CA ARG A 179 -55.69 -7.07 7.21
C ARG A 179 -54.54 -6.31 7.90
N CYS A 180 -54.84 -5.56 8.96
CA CYS A 180 -53.81 -4.84 9.71
C CYS A 180 -52.76 -5.78 10.32
N ARG A 181 -53.18 -6.97 10.76
CA ARG A 181 -52.27 -7.99 11.26
C ARG A 181 -51.34 -8.51 10.16
N MET A 182 -51.87 -8.84 8.98
CA MET A 182 -51.07 -9.29 7.84
C MET A 182 -50.08 -8.21 7.40
N GLU A 183 -50.52 -6.95 7.28
CA GLU A 183 -49.66 -5.82 6.95
C GLU A 183 -48.55 -5.64 7.99
N ARG A 184 -48.86 -5.75 9.29
CA ARG A 184 -47.85 -5.71 10.35
C ARG A 184 -46.81 -6.84 10.19
N GLU A 185 -47.26 -8.06 9.95
CA GLU A 185 -46.37 -9.23 9.75
C GLU A 185 -45.50 -9.06 8.48
N GLU A 186 -46.01 -8.38 7.45
CA GLU A 186 -45.25 -8.01 6.25
C GLU A 186 -44.20 -6.93 6.52
N TRP A 187 -44.55 -5.88 7.25
CA TRP A 187 -43.59 -4.86 7.68
C TRP A 187 -42.52 -5.43 8.61
N GLU A 188 -42.88 -6.35 9.49
CA GLU A 188 -41.92 -7.03 10.36
C GLU A 188 -40.94 -7.89 9.55
N ARG A 189 -41.44 -8.64 8.56
CA ARG A 189 -40.60 -9.46 7.68
C ARG A 189 -39.64 -8.60 6.85
N THR A 190 -40.12 -7.52 6.26
CA THR A 190 -39.29 -6.60 5.47
C THR A 190 -38.24 -5.92 6.35
N ALA A 191 -38.60 -5.43 7.53
CA ALA A 191 -37.64 -4.86 8.48
C ALA A 191 -36.57 -5.86 8.93
N LEU A 192 -36.93 -7.13 9.15
CA LEU A 192 -35.96 -8.18 9.49
C LEU A 192 -35.03 -8.51 8.31
N GLN A 193 -35.56 -8.56 7.08
CA GLN A 193 -34.76 -8.77 5.87
C GLN A 193 -33.79 -7.60 5.64
N GLU A 194 -34.27 -6.36 5.75
CA GLU A 194 -33.42 -5.17 5.65
C GLU A 194 -32.33 -5.15 6.71
N ARG A 195 -32.66 -5.51 7.97
CA ARG A 195 -31.66 -5.61 9.03
C ARG A 195 -30.61 -6.67 8.74
N ALA A 196 -31.00 -7.84 8.23
CA ALA A 196 -30.06 -8.88 7.83
C ALA A 196 -29.12 -8.39 6.71
N LEU A 197 -29.66 -7.71 5.69
CA LEU A 197 -28.85 -7.11 4.63
C LEU A 197 -27.88 -6.04 5.16
N VAL A 198 -28.31 -5.21 6.11
CA VAL A 198 -27.44 -4.22 6.75
C VAL A 198 -26.32 -4.90 7.54
N ASP A 199 -26.62 -5.96 8.29
CA ASP A 199 -25.62 -6.71 9.05
C ASP A 199 -24.61 -7.41 8.10
N ASP A 200 -25.08 -7.97 6.98
CA ASP A 200 -24.23 -8.57 5.94
C ASP A 200 -23.32 -7.51 5.27
N LEU A 201 -23.89 -6.36 4.88
CA LEU A 201 -23.12 -5.24 4.30
C LEU A 201 -22.13 -4.65 5.30
N ARG A 202 -22.49 -4.59 6.58
CA ARG A 202 -21.59 -4.17 7.65
C ARG A 202 -20.43 -5.16 7.81
N SER A 203 -20.72 -6.47 7.84
CA SER A 203 -19.69 -7.50 7.97
C SER A 203 -18.71 -7.47 6.81
N SER A 204 -19.20 -7.36 5.57
CA SER A 204 -18.36 -7.23 4.36
C SER A 204 -17.57 -5.93 4.33
N THR A 205 -18.14 -4.82 4.80
CA THR A 205 -17.39 -3.56 4.94
C THR A 205 -16.24 -3.71 5.94
N GLU A 206 -16.47 -4.41 7.06
CA GLU A 206 -15.42 -4.69 8.03
C GLU A 206 -14.34 -5.65 7.49
N THR A 207 -14.70 -6.65 6.68
CA THR A 207 -13.69 -7.52 6.03
C THR A 207 -12.85 -6.73 5.03
N TYR A 208 -13.46 -5.93 4.15
CA TYR A 208 -12.71 -5.11 3.20
C TYR A 208 -11.82 -4.07 3.87
N LYS A 209 -12.23 -3.52 5.02
CA LYS A 209 -11.36 -2.64 5.82
C LYS A 209 -10.12 -3.37 6.33
N ARG A 210 -10.29 -4.58 6.89
CA ARG A 210 -9.17 -5.40 7.37
C ARG A 210 -8.25 -5.81 6.20
N GLU A 211 -8.81 -6.21 5.07
CA GLU A 211 -8.03 -6.54 3.87
C GLU A 211 -7.23 -5.34 3.36
N LEU A 212 -7.84 -4.14 3.35
CA LEU A 212 -7.17 -2.90 2.97
C LEU A 212 -6.03 -2.53 3.94
N GLU A 213 -6.23 -2.74 5.24
CA GLU A 213 -5.19 -2.53 6.27
C GLU A 213 -4.02 -3.50 6.06
N LEU A 214 -4.29 -4.79 5.87
CA LEU A 214 -3.26 -5.79 5.57
C LEU A 214 -2.48 -5.47 4.29
N GLU A 215 -3.17 -5.04 3.22
CA GLU A 215 -2.55 -4.62 1.96
C GLU A 215 -1.73 -3.33 2.09
N ARG A 216 -2.08 -2.44 3.03
CA ARG A 216 -1.27 -1.25 3.33
C ARG A 216 -0.01 -1.63 4.10
N GLU A 217 -0.13 -2.45 5.13
CA GLU A 217 1.01 -2.96 5.90
C GLU A 217 1.98 -3.75 5.01
N ALA A 218 1.46 -4.58 4.10
CA ALA A 218 2.27 -5.31 3.12
C ALA A 218 3.04 -4.36 2.19
N ARG A 219 2.37 -3.34 1.63
CA ARG A 219 3.04 -2.32 0.80
C ARG A 219 4.09 -1.53 1.57
N GLU A 220 3.83 -1.16 2.82
CA GLU A 220 4.80 -0.47 3.67
C GLU A 220 6.02 -1.35 3.92
N SER A 221 5.83 -2.65 4.20
CA SER A 221 6.93 -3.62 4.34
C SER A 221 7.76 -3.74 3.05
N GLU A 222 7.11 -3.88 1.89
CA GLU A 222 7.79 -3.96 0.59
C GLU A 222 8.59 -2.68 0.27
N LEU A 223 8.05 -1.50 0.62
CA LEU A 223 8.77 -0.23 0.46
C LEU A 223 10.02 -0.16 1.33
N LEU A 224 9.94 -0.60 2.59
CA LEU A 224 11.09 -0.67 3.50
C LEU A 224 12.15 -1.68 3.01
N GLU A 225 11.73 -2.83 2.49
CA GLU A 225 12.64 -3.80 1.89
C GLU A 225 13.36 -3.21 0.68
N LEU A 226 12.63 -2.55 -0.21
CA LEU A 226 13.16 -1.88 -1.39
C LEU A 226 14.12 -0.74 -1.04
N GLU A 227 13.82 0.05 -0.01
CA GLU A 227 14.75 1.06 0.51
C GLU A 227 16.04 0.41 1.04
N SER A 228 15.93 -0.69 1.80
CA SER A 228 17.10 -1.42 2.28
C SER A 228 17.96 -1.99 1.14
N GLU A 229 17.34 -2.43 0.04
CA GLU A 229 18.04 -2.93 -1.15
C GLU A 229 18.71 -1.80 -1.93
N ARG A 230 18.06 -0.63 -2.01
CA ARG A 230 18.67 0.58 -2.58
C ARG A 230 19.90 1.01 -1.78
N GLU A 231 19.81 1.07 -0.45
CA GLU A 231 20.96 1.40 0.40
C GLU A 231 22.12 0.40 0.23
N LYS A 232 21.82 -0.92 0.14
CA LYS A 232 22.83 -1.95 -0.15
C LYS A 232 23.47 -1.74 -1.51
N SER A 233 22.68 -1.38 -2.52
CA SER A 233 23.15 -1.13 -3.88
C SER A 233 24.03 0.12 -3.95
N ASP A 234 23.63 1.20 -3.28
CA ASP A 234 24.39 2.45 -3.19
C ASP A 234 25.72 2.23 -2.45
N ASN A 235 25.71 1.45 -1.37
CA ASN A 235 26.93 1.06 -0.65
C ASN A 235 27.87 0.25 -1.55
N LEU A 236 27.35 -0.77 -2.25
CA LEU A 236 28.15 -1.56 -3.19
C LEU A 236 28.73 -0.69 -4.30
N GLN A 237 27.96 0.25 -4.85
CA GLN A 237 28.42 1.20 -5.85
C GLN A 237 29.55 2.07 -5.30
N SER A 238 29.42 2.60 -4.08
CA SER A 238 30.48 3.37 -3.42
C SER A 238 31.75 2.54 -3.24
N VAL A 239 31.64 1.30 -2.76
CA VAL A 239 32.80 0.41 -2.57
C VAL A 239 33.45 0.07 -3.91
N LEU A 240 32.68 -0.14 -4.97
CA LEU A 240 33.20 -0.37 -6.31
C LEU A 240 33.91 0.86 -6.86
N GLN A 241 33.36 2.05 -6.63
CA GLN A 241 33.99 3.31 -7.01
C GLN A 241 35.32 3.51 -6.29
N ASP A 242 35.37 3.24 -4.97
CA ASP A 242 36.61 3.32 -4.19
C ASP A 242 37.64 2.28 -4.66
N PHE A 243 37.20 1.06 -4.97
CA PHE A 243 38.07 0.02 -5.52
C PHE A 243 38.64 0.42 -6.89
N GLN A 244 37.80 0.97 -7.78
CA GLN A 244 38.23 1.50 -9.08
C GLN A 244 39.24 2.63 -8.91
N ALA A 245 38.97 3.61 -8.03
CA ALA A 245 39.88 4.71 -7.76
C ALA A 245 41.23 4.23 -7.19
N ALA A 246 41.20 3.25 -6.27
CA ALA A 246 42.40 2.63 -5.72
C ALA A 246 43.20 1.87 -6.80
N LYS A 247 42.52 1.13 -7.67
CA LYS A 247 43.16 0.40 -8.78
C LYS A 247 43.74 1.34 -9.83
N ASP A 248 43.04 2.40 -10.18
CA ASP A 248 43.55 3.42 -11.08
C ASP A 248 44.79 4.13 -10.50
N HIS A 249 44.80 4.37 -9.19
CA HIS A 249 45.97 4.93 -8.51
C HIS A 249 47.15 3.95 -8.53
N GLU A 250 46.93 2.68 -8.19
CA GLU A 250 47.93 1.61 -8.23
C GLU A 250 48.52 1.45 -9.64
N LEU A 251 47.66 1.43 -10.67
CA LEU A 251 48.09 1.35 -12.07
C LEU A 251 48.91 2.56 -12.49
N LYS A 252 48.47 3.78 -12.15
CA LYS A 252 49.22 5.01 -12.44
C LYS A 252 50.58 5.02 -11.75
N GLN A 253 50.65 4.54 -10.51
CA GLN A 253 51.91 4.42 -9.78
C GLN A 253 52.84 3.40 -10.43
N ALA A 254 52.33 2.22 -10.78
CA ALA A 254 53.10 1.18 -11.47
C ALA A 254 53.60 1.65 -12.85
N VAL A 255 52.77 2.37 -13.62
CA VAL A 255 53.19 2.98 -14.89
C VAL A 255 54.30 4.00 -14.65
N LYS A 256 54.14 4.91 -13.70
CA LYS A 256 55.17 5.91 -13.36
C LYS A 256 56.48 5.25 -12.91
N GLU A 257 56.40 4.18 -12.14
CA GLU A 257 57.58 3.42 -11.72
C GLU A 257 58.28 2.75 -12.91
N ASN A 258 57.54 2.08 -13.79
CA ASN A 258 58.09 1.49 -15.02
C ASN A 258 58.70 2.55 -15.95
N GLU A 259 58.05 3.70 -16.12
CA GLU A 259 58.59 4.84 -16.87
C GLU A 259 59.90 5.32 -16.24
N SER A 260 59.96 5.46 -14.91
CA SER A 260 61.18 5.86 -14.22
C SER A 260 62.31 4.82 -14.41
N GLN A 261 62.01 3.52 -14.30
CA GLN A 261 62.97 2.46 -14.55
C GLN A 261 63.46 2.50 -16.01
N LEU A 262 62.57 2.72 -16.97
CA LEU A 262 62.91 2.86 -18.38
C LEU A 262 63.85 4.05 -18.62
N THR A 263 63.59 5.20 -17.99
CA THR A 263 64.48 6.37 -18.10
C THR A 263 65.86 6.09 -17.53
N VAL A 264 65.97 5.46 -16.35
CA VAL A 264 67.24 5.09 -15.73
C VAL A 264 68.01 4.09 -16.59
N VAL A 265 67.35 3.05 -17.09
CA VAL A 265 67.98 2.06 -17.99
C VAL A 265 68.45 2.75 -19.26
N THR A 266 67.65 3.64 -19.85
CA THR A 266 68.02 4.39 -21.06
C THR A 266 69.23 5.30 -20.81
N GLN A 267 69.28 5.99 -19.67
CA GLN A 267 70.41 6.82 -19.28
C GLN A 267 71.68 5.98 -19.07
N SER A 268 71.58 4.87 -18.32
CA SER A 268 72.71 3.96 -18.11
C SER A 268 73.24 3.39 -19.44
N LEU A 269 72.34 3.06 -20.37
CA LEU A 269 72.70 2.59 -21.71
C LEU A 269 73.38 3.69 -22.52
N ALA A 270 72.93 4.95 -22.43
CA ALA A 270 73.61 6.09 -23.05
C ALA A 270 75.01 6.30 -22.47
N GLU A 271 75.17 6.18 -21.14
CA GLU A 271 76.48 6.25 -20.49
C GLU A 271 77.40 5.11 -20.92
N PHE A 272 76.92 3.86 -20.97
CA PHE A 272 77.73 2.74 -21.44
C PHE A 272 78.13 2.89 -22.90
N LYS A 273 77.23 3.38 -23.76
CA LYS A 273 77.57 3.72 -25.15
C LYS A 273 78.62 4.83 -25.22
N HIS A 274 78.50 5.88 -24.41
CA HIS A 274 79.50 6.94 -24.35
C HIS A 274 80.87 6.40 -23.90
N ARG A 275 80.91 5.63 -22.80
CA ARG A 275 82.15 4.99 -22.31
C ARG A 275 82.77 4.07 -23.36
N ALA A 276 81.95 3.29 -24.07
CA ALA A 276 82.41 2.42 -25.15
C ALA A 276 83.04 3.22 -26.29
N LEU A 277 82.38 4.29 -26.76
CA LEU A 277 82.93 5.17 -27.81
C LEU A 277 84.21 5.88 -27.36
N THR A 278 84.29 6.34 -26.11
CA THR A 278 85.52 6.94 -25.58
C THR A 278 86.67 5.93 -25.53
N ALA A 279 86.39 4.69 -25.10
CA ALA A 279 87.38 3.63 -25.07
C ALA A 279 87.82 3.22 -26.50
N GLU A 280 86.89 3.15 -27.45
CA GLU A 280 87.19 2.91 -28.87
C GLU A 280 88.08 4.01 -29.44
N LEU A 281 87.78 5.29 -29.16
CA LEU A 281 88.60 6.43 -29.59
C LEU A 281 90.01 6.40 -28.99
N GLN A 282 90.13 6.14 -27.68
CA GLN A 282 91.44 5.99 -27.02
C GLN A 282 92.24 4.81 -27.59
N LEU A 283 91.56 3.73 -27.98
CA LEU A 283 92.18 2.57 -28.59
C LEU A 283 92.66 2.88 -30.02
N GLU A 284 91.87 3.62 -30.81
CA GLU A 284 92.28 4.14 -32.11
C GLU A 284 93.48 5.09 -32.01
N GLU A 285 93.47 6.01 -31.05
CA GLU A 285 94.59 6.91 -30.76
C GLU A 285 95.85 6.11 -30.36
N SER A 286 95.69 5.12 -29.48
CA SER A 286 96.79 4.24 -29.07
C SER A 286 97.33 3.44 -30.25
N ARG A 287 96.46 2.94 -31.14
CA ARG A 287 96.88 2.27 -32.38
C ARG A 287 97.66 3.20 -33.30
N ALA A 288 97.22 4.44 -33.47
CA ALA A 288 97.92 5.46 -34.26
C ALA A 288 99.28 5.84 -33.65
N ASN A 289 99.36 5.93 -32.32
CA ASN A 289 100.61 6.15 -31.62
C ASN A 289 101.55 4.95 -31.79
N ILE A 290 101.05 3.71 -31.72
CA ILE A 290 101.83 2.49 -31.97
C ILE A 290 102.38 2.50 -33.40
N SER A 291 101.55 2.77 -34.42
CA SER A 291 102.05 2.81 -35.81
C SER A 291 103.12 3.88 -35.98
N ARG A 292 102.93 5.07 -35.39
CA ARG A 292 103.95 6.13 -35.39
C ARG A 292 105.24 5.70 -34.68
N THR A 293 105.15 5.01 -33.54
CA THR A 293 106.35 4.48 -32.87
C THR A 293 107.07 3.43 -33.72
N GLN A 294 106.34 2.58 -34.44
CA GLN A 294 106.94 1.60 -35.35
C GLN A 294 107.69 2.28 -36.51
N GLU A 295 107.13 3.34 -37.10
CA GLU A 295 107.80 4.15 -38.13
C GLU A 295 109.09 4.78 -37.58
N LEU A 296 109.02 5.40 -36.39
CA LEU A 296 110.20 5.97 -35.73
C LEU A 296 111.26 4.91 -35.38
N GLU A 297 110.85 3.73 -34.94
CA GLU A 297 111.76 2.61 -34.72
C GLU A 297 112.47 2.17 -36.01
N GLN A 298 111.75 2.14 -37.14
CA GLN A 298 112.35 1.85 -38.45
C GLN A 298 113.35 2.93 -38.84
N GLU A 299 112.99 4.21 -38.74
CA GLU A 299 113.91 5.32 -38.99
C GLU A 299 115.16 5.24 -38.10
N VAL A 300 115.01 4.89 -36.81
CA VAL A 300 116.13 4.72 -35.89
C VAL A 300 117.01 3.53 -36.29
N LYS A 301 116.43 2.42 -36.74
CA LYS A 301 117.18 1.26 -37.26
C LYS A 301 117.94 1.62 -38.53
N GLU A 302 117.31 2.34 -39.47
CA GLU A 302 117.95 2.83 -40.69
C GLU A 302 119.07 3.82 -40.41
N LYS A 303 118.84 4.79 -39.51
CA LYS A 303 119.87 5.73 -39.05
C LYS A 303 121.00 5.00 -38.34
N ASN A 304 120.73 3.99 -37.51
CA ASN A 304 121.76 3.15 -36.90
C ASN A 304 122.55 2.36 -37.95
N LEU A 305 121.88 1.81 -38.97
CA LEU A 305 122.55 1.14 -40.09
C LEU A 305 123.44 2.13 -40.86
N LEU A 306 122.96 3.35 -41.10
CA LEU A 306 123.72 4.42 -41.74
C LEU A 306 124.93 4.82 -40.88
N ILE A 307 124.77 4.97 -39.57
CA ILE A 307 125.89 5.20 -38.63
C ILE A 307 126.88 4.04 -38.71
N GLY A 308 126.41 2.80 -38.76
CA GLY A 308 127.25 1.62 -38.95
C GLY A 308 128.05 1.67 -40.26
N LYS A 309 127.41 2.05 -41.37
CA LYS A 309 128.04 2.26 -42.68
C LYS A 309 129.09 3.37 -42.62
N LEU A 310 128.74 4.56 -42.12
CA LEU A 310 129.65 5.69 -41.97
C LEU A 310 130.83 5.38 -41.03
N ARG A 311 130.61 4.61 -39.96
CA ARG A 311 131.68 4.13 -39.07
C ARG A 311 132.60 3.18 -39.83
N HIS A 312 132.07 2.24 -40.61
CA HIS A 312 132.89 1.34 -41.42
C HIS A 312 133.67 2.11 -42.51
N GLU A 313 133.03 3.05 -43.20
CA GLU A 313 133.69 3.97 -44.13
C GLU A 313 134.79 4.78 -43.44
N THR A 314 134.55 5.28 -42.22
CA THR A 314 135.58 5.98 -41.44
C THR A 314 136.75 5.05 -41.13
N VAL A 315 136.50 3.78 -40.78
CA VAL A 315 137.55 2.78 -40.58
C VAL A 315 138.32 2.52 -41.88
N ILE A 316 137.64 2.36 -43.02
CA ILE A 316 138.26 2.17 -44.34
C ILE A 316 139.11 3.41 -44.71
N ILE A 317 138.61 4.62 -44.50
CA ILE A 317 139.35 5.86 -44.74
C ILE A 317 140.58 5.93 -43.84
N ASN A 318 140.45 5.50 -42.58
CA ASN A 318 141.58 5.43 -41.66
C ASN A 318 142.61 4.39 -42.13
N GLU A 319 142.17 3.27 -42.71
CA GLU A 319 143.04 2.29 -43.37
C GLU A 319 143.70 2.87 -44.62
N HIS A 320 142.97 3.57 -45.49
CA HIS A 320 143.52 4.29 -46.65
C HIS A 320 144.53 5.36 -46.22
N LEU A 321 144.28 6.07 -45.12
CA LEU A 321 145.20 7.05 -44.53
C LEU A 321 146.45 6.36 -43.97
N MET A 322 146.29 5.26 -43.23
CA MET A 322 147.41 4.47 -42.73
C MET A 322 148.25 3.90 -43.88
N GLU A 323 147.63 3.43 -44.97
CA GLU A 323 148.30 2.93 -46.16
C GLU A 323 148.99 4.06 -46.94
N ALA A 324 148.38 5.24 -47.03
CA ALA A 324 148.98 6.44 -47.60
C ALA A 324 150.19 6.92 -46.78
N LEU A 325 150.10 6.91 -45.45
CA LEU A 325 151.22 7.22 -44.55
C LEU A 325 152.33 6.17 -44.65
N ARG A 326 151.99 4.89 -44.82
CA ARG A 326 152.95 3.79 -45.03
C ARG A 326 153.70 3.94 -46.37
N ARG A 327 153.00 4.34 -47.43
CA ARG A 327 153.61 4.66 -48.75
C ARG A 327 154.51 5.88 -48.69
N LEU A 328 154.11 6.93 -47.97
CA LEU A 328 154.91 8.15 -47.83
C LEU A 328 156.24 7.88 -47.09
N ARG A 329 156.22 7.02 -46.07
CA ARG A 329 157.41 6.65 -45.30
C ARG A 329 158.45 5.85 -46.10
N ARG A 330 158.09 5.30 -47.26
CA ARG A 330 158.98 4.47 -48.10
C ARG A 330 159.77 5.27 -49.16
N ASN A 331 159.43 6.53 -49.43
CA ASN A 331 159.96 7.28 -50.58
C ASN A 331 160.81 8.52 -50.20
N SER A 332 161.36 8.60 -48.98
CA SER A 332 162.10 9.79 -48.52
C SER A 332 163.45 9.46 -47.86
N SER A 333 164.35 8.82 -48.60
CA SER A 333 165.77 8.78 -48.22
C SER A 333 166.71 8.79 -49.43
N ASP A 334 167.61 9.77 -49.40
CA ASP A 334 168.95 9.85 -49.97
C ASP A 334 169.21 10.50 -51.36
N THR A 335 169.79 11.69 -51.22
CA THR A 335 170.68 12.46 -52.09
C THR A 335 171.75 11.60 -52.79
N ASN A 336 171.77 11.58 -54.12
CA ASN A 336 172.90 11.07 -54.92
C ASN A 336 173.31 12.12 -55.96
N VAL A 337 174.53 12.65 -55.82
CA VAL A 337 175.17 13.56 -56.80
C VAL A 337 176.04 12.75 -57.76
N ASP A 338 175.96 13.00 -59.07
CA ASP A 338 176.62 12.20 -60.11
C ASP A 338 178.15 12.32 -60.06
N ARG A 339 178.80 11.23 -59.63
CA ARG A 339 180.25 11.13 -59.41
C ARG A 339 181.07 11.41 -60.68
N ARG A 340 180.52 11.16 -61.87
CA ARG A 340 181.22 11.40 -63.14
C ARG A 340 181.32 12.89 -63.47
N LEU A 341 180.28 13.65 -63.17
CA LEU A 341 180.22 15.09 -63.44
C LEU A 341 181.25 15.84 -62.59
N VAL A 342 181.30 15.55 -61.29
CA VAL A 342 182.25 16.18 -60.35
C VAL A 342 183.70 15.87 -60.73
N THR A 343 184.00 14.63 -61.14
CA THR A 343 185.36 14.20 -61.47
C THR A 343 185.90 14.89 -62.73
N ASN A 344 185.07 15.08 -63.76
CA ASN A 344 185.46 15.76 -65.00
C ASN A 344 185.74 17.26 -64.79
N VAL A 345 184.93 17.95 -63.98
CA VAL A 345 185.14 19.37 -63.68
C VAL A 345 186.43 19.56 -62.86
N LEU A 346 186.74 18.65 -61.93
CA LEU A 346 187.98 18.68 -61.15
C LEU A 346 189.24 18.42 -62.00
N LEU A 347 189.18 17.49 -62.96
CA LEU A 347 190.30 17.21 -63.87
C LEU A 347 190.57 18.37 -64.84
N SER A 348 189.51 18.96 -65.42
CA SER A 348 189.62 20.17 -66.25
C SER A 348 190.19 21.37 -65.48
N PHE A 349 189.85 21.48 -64.19
CA PHE A 349 190.43 22.49 -63.31
C PHE A 349 191.96 22.31 -63.13
N LEU A 350 192.47 21.08 -63.00
CA LEU A 350 193.91 20.85 -62.78
C LEU A 350 194.77 21.09 -64.02
N ASN A 351 194.27 20.76 -65.22
CA ASN A 351 195.04 20.89 -66.47
C ASN A 351 195.04 22.30 -67.08
N THR A 352 194.28 23.25 -66.51
CA THR A 352 194.20 24.62 -67.02
C THR A 352 195.31 25.51 -66.41
N PRO A 353 196.16 26.20 -67.22
CA PRO A 353 197.32 26.97 -66.73
C PRO A 353 196.92 28.14 -65.82
N ARG A 354 197.83 28.48 -64.89
CA ARG A 354 197.57 29.25 -63.65
C ARG A 354 197.14 30.72 -63.82
N ALA A 355 196.97 31.21 -65.05
CA ALA A 355 196.63 32.60 -65.37
C ALA A 355 195.31 32.76 -66.16
N ASP A 356 194.51 31.70 -66.30
CA ASP A 356 193.26 31.72 -67.06
C ASP A 356 192.02 31.98 -66.18
N ALA A 357 191.18 32.94 -66.56
CA ALA A 357 189.95 33.33 -65.88
C ALA A 357 188.92 32.18 -65.79
N LYS A 358 188.95 31.22 -66.73
CA LYS A 358 188.05 30.06 -66.77
C LYS A 358 188.18 29.12 -65.56
N ARG A 359 189.31 29.20 -64.86
CA ARG A 359 189.58 28.39 -63.67
C ARG A 359 188.66 28.76 -62.49
N PHE A 360 188.27 30.03 -62.37
CA PHE A 360 187.35 30.51 -61.34
C PHE A 360 185.91 30.06 -61.60
N GLU A 361 185.47 30.06 -62.86
CA GLU A 361 184.13 29.60 -63.24
C GLU A 361 183.92 28.10 -62.97
N MET A 362 184.94 27.27 -63.26
CA MET A 362 184.89 25.84 -62.94
C MET A 362 184.83 25.56 -61.43
N LEU A 363 185.52 26.34 -60.60
CA LEU A 363 185.43 26.26 -59.14
C LEU A 363 184.06 26.71 -58.61
N SER A 364 183.49 27.77 -59.19
CA SER A 364 182.15 28.25 -58.86
C SER A 364 181.09 27.19 -59.17
N LEU A 365 181.17 26.53 -60.34
CA LEU A 365 180.29 25.42 -60.70
C LEU A 365 180.41 24.21 -59.76
N LEU A 366 181.63 23.85 -59.33
CA LEU A 366 181.84 22.80 -58.34
C LEU A 366 181.19 23.14 -56.99
N ALA A 367 181.30 24.40 -56.55
CA ALA A 367 180.67 24.85 -55.30
C ALA A 367 179.14 24.74 -55.35
N THR A 368 178.51 25.06 -56.48
CA THR A 368 177.06 24.96 -56.64
C THR A 368 176.59 23.50 -56.70
N ILE A 369 177.33 22.62 -57.39
CA ILE A 369 176.97 21.20 -57.55
C ILE A 369 177.13 20.43 -56.23
N LEU A 370 178.17 20.74 -55.45
CA LEU A 370 178.44 20.10 -54.16
C LEU A 370 177.79 20.82 -52.97
N SER A 371 176.96 21.84 -53.23
CA SER A 371 176.27 22.63 -52.19
C SER A 371 177.24 23.20 -51.14
N TRP A 372 178.42 23.70 -51.56
CA TRP A 372 179.42 24.22 -50.62
C TRP A 372 178.85 25.38 -49.82
N THR A 373 179.05 25.31 -48.50
CA THR A 373 178.63 26.37 -47.59
C THR A 373 179.57 27.56 -47.71
N ASP A 374 179.10 28.77 -47.41
CA ASP A 374 179.89 30.01 -47.53
C ASP A 374 181.30 29.99 -46.91
N PRO A 375 181.58 29.35 -45.75
CA PRO A 375 182.96 29.24 -45.25
C PRO A 375 183.87 28.37 -46.14
N GLU A 376 183.33 27.40 -46.87
CA GLU A 376 184.09 26.55 -47.80
C GLU A 376 184.40 27.31 -49.10
N ARG A 377 183.48 28.18 -49.53
CA ARG A 377 183.66 29.08 -50.68
C ARG A 377 184.73 30.14 -50.40
N GLU A 378 184.88 30.58 -49.15
CA GLU A 378 185.93 31.51 -48.72
C GLU A 378 187.33 30.86 -48.73
N LYS A 379 187.48 29.62 -48.22
CA LYS A 379 188.76 28.88 -48.28
C LYS A 379 189.21 28.54 -49.71
N ALA A 380 188.26 28.36 -50.63
CA ALA A 380 188.54 28.14 -52.05
C ALA A 380 188.93 29.43 -52.81
N GLY A 381 188.95 30.59 -52.13
CA GLY A 381 189.30 31.88 -52.71
C GLY A 381 188.17 32.53 -53.51
N LEU A 382 186.93 32.06 -53.38
CA LEU A 382 185.78 32.51 -54.17
C LEU A 382 185.08 33.76 -53.60
N GLN A 383 185.24 34.08 -52.30
CA GLN A 383 184.61 35.27 -51.66
C GLN A 383 185.47 35.86 -50.52
N ARG A 384 185.32 37.17 -50.25
CA ARG A 384 186.03 37.95 -49.21
C ARG A 384 185.02 38.48 -48.17
N ALA A 385 185.32 38.30 -46.87
CA ALA A 385 184.45 38.50 -45.72
C ALA A 385 183.80 39.90 -45.53
N GLN A 386 182.55 39.91 -45.04
CA GLN A 386 181.95 40.92 -44.15
C GLN A 386 180.67 40.37 -43.46
N PRO A 387 180.37 40.68 -42.17
CA PRO A 387 179.44 39.90 -41.35
C PRO A 387 178.16 40.64 -40.88
N THR A 388 177.04 39.91 -40.94
CA THR A 388 175.99 39.71 -39.89
C THR A 388 175.06 40.83 -39.37
N THR A 389 173.82 40.37 -39.07
CA THR A 389 172.84 40.81 -38.03
C THR A 389 171.82 41.90 -38.46
N MET A 390 170.51 41.84 -38.21
CA MET A 390 169.76 41.36 -37.02
C MET A 390 168.34 40.80 -37.32
N PRO A 391 167.73 40.08 -36.35
CA PRO A 391 166.41 39.40 -36.38
C PRO A 391 165.37 40.01 -35.40
N ALA A 392 164.17 39.42 -35.30
CA ALA A 392 163.33 39.50 -34.08
C ALA A 392 162.26 38.36 -34.01
N PRO A 393 162.13 37.64 -32.87
CA PRO A 393 161.10 36.65 -32.61
C PRO A 393 160.27 36.90 -31.32
N SER A 394 159.27 36.00 -31.09
CA SER A 394 158.69 35.59 -29.78
C SER A 394 157.66 36.59 -29.15
N PHE A 395 156.61 36.27 -28.37
CA PHE A 395 156.26 35.18 -27.45
C PHE A 395 154.83 35.38 -26.82
N TRP A 396 154.25 34.31 -26.22
CA TRP A 396 153.11 34.19 -25.23
C TRP A 396 151.70 33.92 -25.80
N SER A 397 150.95 32.87 -25.42
CA SER A 397 150.54 32.25 -24.12
C SER A 397 149.27 32.88 -23.51
N ARG A 398 148.22 32.04 -23.49
CA ARG A 398 147.04 31.96 -22.60
C ARG A 398 146.07 33.15 -22.43
N SER A 399 144.79 32.78 -22.66
CA SER A 399 143.54 33.23 -22.01
C SER A 399 142.98 34.61 -22.33
N SER A 400 141.71 34.67 -22.75
CA SER A 400 140.66 35.29 -21.91
C SER A 400 139.26 34.95 -22.41
N ALA A 401 138.45 34.46 -21.48
CA ALA A 401 137.00 34.55 -21.49
C ALA A 401 136.54 35.93 -20.97
N ASN A 402 135.23 36.13 -21.00
CA ASN A 402 134.42 37.12 -20.27
C ASN A 402 134.34 38.56 -20.80
N ASN A 403 133.12 39.01 -21.13
CA ASN A 403 132.16 39.78 -20.28
C ASN A 403 131.06 40.34 -21.23
N SER A 404 129.79 40.58 -20.91
CA SER A 404 128.98 40.81 -19.69
C SER A 404 127.50 40.75 -20.13
N SER A 405 126.45 40.52 -19.32
CA SER A 405 126.28 40.86 -17.90
C SER A 405 125.20 39.99 -17.25
N ALA A 406 125.48 39.53 -16.03
CA ALA A 406 124.48 39.26 -15.00
C ALA A 406 124.69 40.28 -13.87
N LYS A 407 123.63 41.01 -13.48
CA LYS A 407 123.43 41.50 -12.10
C LYS A 407 121.97 41.93 -11.84
N SER A 408 121.41 41.32 -10.81
CA SER A 408 120.32 41.68 -9.87
C SER A 408 119.74 43.11 -9.85
N MET A 409 118.39 43.18 -9.81
CA MET A 409 117.47 43.91 -8.90
C MET A 409 116.06 43.89 -9.56
N ASP A 410 115.09 43.13 -9.06
CA ASP A 410 114.07 43.46 -8.03
C ASP A 410 112.70 43.80 -8.68
N LEU A 411 111.66 43.07 -8.24
CA LEU A 411 110.21 43.33 -8.35
C LEU A 411 109.60 43.71 -9.73
N ASP A 412 108.87 42.77 -10.34
CA ASP A 412 107.41 42.94 -10.37
C ASP A 412 106.68 41.60 -10.54
N LYS A 413 105.69 41.46 -9.69
CA LYS A 413 104.81 40.31 -9.46
C LYS A 413 103.47 40.63 -10.15
N THR A 414 102.57 39.64 -10.23
CA THR A 414 101.23 39.67 -10.88
C THR A 414 101.33 39.36 -12.39
N ASP A 415 100.55 38.46 -13.00
CA ASP A 415 99.11 38.30 -12.81
C ASP A 415 98.56 37.07 -13.59
N GLU A 416 99.19 35.89 -13.50
CA GLU A 416 98.72 34.70 -14.27
C GLU A 416 98.05 33.65 -13.38
N THR A 417 98.32 33.64 -12.08
CA THR A 417 97.69 32.71 -11.11
C THR A 417 96.36 33.23 -10.55
N GLU A 418 95.98 34.48 -10.82
CA GLU A 418 94.67 35.01 -10.42
C GLU A 418 93.53 34.57 -11.33
N SER A 419 93.82 34.14 -12.57
CA SER A 419 92.81 33.74 -13.56
C SER A 419 92.11 32.41 -13.18
N PHE A 420 92.85 31.43 -12.65
CA PHE A 420 92.24 30.17 -12.24
C PHE A 420 91.52 30.27 -10.89
N SER A 421 92.07 31.07 -9.94
CA SER A 421 91.41 31.32 -8.66
C SER A 421 90.18 32.21 -8.81
N ARG A 422 90.15 33.18 -9.75
CA ARG A 422 88.93 33.97 -10.03
C ARG A 422 87.82 33.12 -10.62
N LEU A 423 88.11 32.25 -11.59
CA LEU A 423 87.10 31.35 -12.17
C LEU A 423 86.57 30.34 -11.15
N TRP A 424 87.42 29.87 -10.24
CA TRP A 424 87.02 28.96 -9.17
C TRP A 424 86.25 29.68 -8.04
N VAL A 425 86.60 30.93 -7.73
CA VAL A 425 85.87 31.80 -6.80
C VAL A 425 84.54 32.26 -7.40
N GLU A 426 84.47 32.51 -8.72
CA GLU A 426 83.24 32.83 -9.45
C GLU A 426 82.29 31.63 -9.45
N PHE A 427 82.80 30.41 -9.65
CA PHE A 427 82.04 29.17 -9.52
C PHE A 427 81.51 28.98 -8.08
N LEU A 428 82.34 29.17 -7.06
CA LEU A 428 81.91 29.06 -5.66
C LEU A 428 80.91 30.15 -5.26
N LEU A 429 81.04 31.38 -5.79
CA LEU A 429 80.07 32.46 -5.54
C LEU A 429 78.76 32.26 -6.30
N THR A 430 78.78 31.70 -7.51
CA THR A 430 77.54 31.37 -8.25
C THR A 430 76.80 30.16 -7.68
N GLU A 431 77.52 29.15 -7.19
CA GLU A 431 76.91 28.00 -6.53
C GLU A 431 76.44 28.31 -5.10
N ALA A 432 77.17 29.16 -4.36
CA ALA A 432 76.73 29.60 -3.02
C ALA A 432 75.56 30.60 -3.08
N ALA A 433 75.47 31.46 -4.11
CA ALA A 433 74.36 32.41 -4.27
C ALA A 433 73.07 31.79 -4.83
N SER A 434 73.12 30.56 -5.37
CA SER A 434 71.93 29.81 -5.81
C SER A 434 71.26 29.01 -4.67
N GLY A 435 71.78 29.12 -3.44
CA GLY A 435 71.29 28.41 -2.26
C GLY A 435 70.26 29.14 -1.38
N GLU A 436 69.84 30.38 -1.66
CA GLU A 436 69.02 31.15 -0.70
C GLU A 436 67.76 31.85 -1.28
N SER A 437 66.63 31.10 -1.28
CA SER A 437 65.22 31.52 -0.99
C SER A 437 64.43 32.37 -2.04
N PRO A 438 63.07 32.53 -1.99
CA PRO A 438 62.07 32.08 -1.01
C PRO A 438 60.74 31.51 -1.58
N ALA A 439 59.81 31.24 -0.65
CA ALA A 439 58.50 30.59 -0.75
C ALA A 439 57.43 31.20 -1.68
N ALA A 440 56.52 30.34 -2.15
CA ALA A 440 55.06 30.53 -2.08
C ALA A 440 54.31 29.29 -2.59
N PHE A 441 53.70 28.48 -1.71
CA PHE A 441 52.43 27.79 -2.01
C PHE A 441 51.62 27.53 -0.72
N THR A 442 50.40 28.06 -0.77
CA THR A 442 49.16 27.70 -0.05
C THR A 442 48.93 26.16 -0.07
N SER A 443 48.27 25.42 0.82
CA SER A 443 47.23 25.66 1.85
C SER A 443 46.96 24.33 2.62
N SER A 444 46.76 24.40 3.95
CA SER A 444 45.89 23.54 4.82
C SER A 444 46.15 22.02 5.06
N PRO A 445 45.60 21.42 6.16
CA PRO A 445 46.33 20.55 7.11
C PRO A 445 46.01 19.04 7.05
N PRO A 446 46.74 18.16 7.80
CA PRO A 446 46.43 16.74 7.93
C PRO A 446 45.66 16.41 9.24
N PRO A 447 45.16 15.15 9.36
CA PRO A 447 45.82 14.34 10.39
C PRO A 447 46.18 12.92 9.97
N ARG A 448 47.18 12.45 10.71
CA ARG A 448 47.77 11.11 10.80
C ARG A 448 46.73 10.06 11.19
N ASN A 449 46.82 8.83 10.69
CA ASN A 449 47.61 7.79 11.37
C ASN A 449 47.62 6.45 10.61
N THR A 450 48.82 5.89 10.60
CA THR A 450 49.24 4.54 10.25
C THR A 450 48.81 3.50 11.27
N SER A 451 48.35 2.32 10.83
CA SER A 451 48.94 1.03 11.26
C SER A 451 48.43 -0.13 10.41
N LEU A 452 49.41 -0.90 9.92
CA LEU A 452 49.35 -2.10 9.08
C LEU A 452 48.71 -3.32 9.77
N PRO A 453 48.37 -4.37 8.99
CA PRO A 453 47.70 -5.59 9.44
C PRO A 453 48.68 -6.72 9.80
N GLY A 454 48.25 -7.60 10.71
CA GLY A 454 48.90 -8.88 10.99
C GLY A 454 47.85 -10.00 11.10
N THR A 455 47.85 -10.89 10.11
CA THR A 455 47.20 -12.22 10.08
C THR A 455 48.15 -13.28 10.63
N PRO A 456 47.80 -14.58 10.71
CA PRO A 456 46.56 -15.26 11.15
C PRO A 456 46.85 -16.36 12.19
N THR A 457 45.82 -17.01 12.77
CA THR A 457 45.67 -18.49 12.93
C THR A 457 44.62 -18.89 13.98
N GLY A 458 43.79 -19.88 13.62
CA GLY A 458 43.58 -21.09 14.43
C GLY A 458 42.58 -21.07 15.59
N ALA A 459 41.34 -21.47 15.29
CA ALA A 459 40.45 -22.39 16.04
C ALA A 459 40.58 -22.52 17.57
N SER A 460 39.47 -22.29 18.29
CA SER A 460 38.78 -23.28 19.16
C SER A 460 37.71 -22.61 20.04
N TYR A 461 36.52 -23.20 20.08
CA TYR A 461 35.49 -23.03 21.12
C TYR A 461 36.02 -23.56 22.47
N PRO A 462 35.61 -23.06 23.65
CA PRO A 462 34.27 -23.38 24.18
C PRO A 462 33.55 -22.31 25.02
N THR A 463 32.24 -22.51 25.09
CA THR A 463 31.27 -22.14 26.14
C THR A 463 31.80 -21.54 27.45
N ASN A 464 31.20 -20.43 27.91
CA ASN A 464 30.68 -20.34 29.28
C ASN A 464 29.67 -19.18 29.47
N LEU A 465 28.61 -19.54 30.21
CA LEU A 465 27.53 -18.72 30.77
C LEU A 465 28.04 -17.67 31.79
N PRO A 466 27.17 -16.73 32.18
CA PRO A 466 26.81 -16.69 33.59
C PRO A 466 25.30 -16.71 33.87
N LYS A 467 24.95 -17.68 34.72
CA LYS A 467 23.92 -17.72 35.79
C LYS A 467 24.04 -16.44 36.68
N ASN A 468 23.08 -15.92 37.44
CA ASN A 468 21.82 -16.42 38.00
C ASN A 468 21.06 -15.26 38.71
N ASN A 469 19.83 -15.58 39.15
CA ASN A 469 18.92 -14.93 40.13
C ASN A 469 17.88 -13.95 39.56
N GLY A 470 16.57 -14.17 39.70
CA GLY A 470 15.83 -15.26 40.35
C GLY A 470 14.36 -14.90 40.59
N GLY A 471 13.49 -15.93 40.61
CA GLY A 471 12.13 -15.94 41.19
C GLY A 471 11.01 -15.48 40.25
N ALA A 472 9.86 -16.15 40.09
CA ALA A 472 9.27 -17.25 40.86
C ALA A 472 8.08 -17.88 40.10
N GLY A 473 7.85 -19.19 40.31
CA GLY A 473 6.54 -19.91 40.24
C GLY A 473 5.83 -19.96 38.87
N THR A 474 5.23 -21.03 38.37
CA THR A 474 4.65 -22.27 38.93
C THR A 474 4.21 -23.09 37.71
N GLY A 475 4.25 -24.43 37.75
CA GLY A 475 3.47 -25.24 36.79
C GLY A 475 4.14 -26.51 36.26
N THR A 476 4.23 -27.51 37.13
CA THR A 476 4.56 -28.91 36.82
C THR A 476 3.59 -29.58 35.84
N ARG A 477 4.10 -30.28 34.82
CA ARG A 477 3.74 -31.68 34.49
C ARG A 477 4.74 -32.29 33.51
N ARG A 478 5.16 -33.51 33.81
CA ARG A 478 6.19 -34.32 33.12
C ARG A 478 5.54 -35.44 32.28
N LEU A 479 6.13 -35.66 31.10
CA LEU A 479 6.58 -36.91 30.45
C LEU A 479 5.59 -38.05 30.13
N ALA A 480 5.66 -38.54 28.88
CA ALA A 480 6.24 -39.87 28.56
C ALA A 480 6.51 -40.02 27.05
N SER A 481 7.59 -40.74 26.76
CA SER A 481 8.16 -41.08 25.45
C SER A 481 8.07 -42.59 25.19
N TYR A 482 7.79 -43.02 23.95
CA TYR A 482 8.12 -44.35 23.39
C TYR A 482 8.39 -44.15 21.87
N THR A 483 9.63 -44.36 21.37
CA THR A 483 10.12 -45.56 20.61
C THR A 483 9.15 -46.01 19.50
N SER A 484 9.44 -46.17 18.21
CA SER A 484 10.65 -46.54 17.45
C SER A 484 10.37 -46.39 15.92
N PRO A 485 11.35 -46.62 15.02
CA PRO A 485 11.37 -46.10 13.64
C PRO A 485 11.16 -47.14 12.51
N SER A 486 10.82 -46.67 11.30
CA SER A 486 11.15 -47.25 9.98
C SER A 486 10.67 -46.28 8.89
N ALA A 487 11.56 -45.64 8.12
CA ALA A 487 12.13 -46.12 6.86
C ALA A 487 11.14 -46.04 5.68
N MET A 488 11.49 -45.26 4.66
CA MET A 488 11.49 -45.61 3.22
C MET A 488 11.73 -44.32 2.41
N ALA A 489 12.94 -44.21 1.88
CA ALA A 489 13.33 -43.28 0.84
C ALA A 489 13.21 -43.99 -0.51
N SER A 490 12.70 -43.32 -1.55
CA SER A 490 13.16 -43.47 -2.93
C SER A 490 12.39 -42.56 -3.90
N SER A 491 13.11 -41.60 -4.50
CA SER A 491 13.05 -41.29 -5.94
C SER A 491 14.23 -42.02 -6.59
N PRO A 492 14.34 -42.30 -7.92
CA PRO A 492 14.09 -41.35 -9.03
C PRO A 492 13.59 -41.96 -10.36
N ASN A 493 13.17 -41.14 -11.35
CA ASN A 493 13.72 -41.19 -12.72
C ASN A 493 13.17 -40.11 -13.67
N LEU A 494 14.09 -39.53 -14.44
CA LEU A 494 13.91 -38.62 -15.56
C LEU A 494 13.74 -39.41 -16.86
N VAL A 495 12.79 -39.00 -17.72
CA VAL A 495 12.83 -39.29 -19.17
C VAL A 495 12.39 -38.05 -19.95
N LEU A 496 13.29 -37.58 -20.82
CA LEU A 496 13.08 -36.61 -21.89
C LEU A 496 12.14 -37.17 -22.98
N ALA A 497 11.18 -36.37 -23.46
CA ALA A 497 10.80 -36.36 -24.88
C ALA A 497 9.96 -35.10 -25.21
N ALA A 498 10.39 -34.38 -26.26
CA ALA A 498 9.63 -33.41 -27.04
C ALA A 498 9.89 -33.74 -28.53
N PRO A 499 9.21 -33.11 -29.52
CA PRO A 499 7.82 -32.69 -29.68
C PRO A 499 7.18 -33.40 -30.91
N PRO A 500 6.01 -32.97 -31.45
CA PRO A 500 6.13 -32.20 -32.69
C PRO A 500 5.10 -31.07 -32.92
N SER A 501 5.53 -30.15 -33.77
CA SER A 501 4.79 -29.05 -34.39
C SER A 501 3.83 -29.53 -35.50
N ARG A 502 2.66 -28.87 -35.68
CA ARG A 502 2.21 -28.20 -36.93
C ARG A 502 0.67 -27.96 -37.02
N LYS A 503 0.33 -26.67 -37.18
CA LYS A 503 -0.35 -26.05 -38.34
C LYS A 503 -1.90 -26.05 -38.46
N GLY A 504 -2.44 -24.82 -38.46
CA GLY A 504 -3.67 -24.34 -39.13
C GLY A 504 -4.91 -24.22 -38.22
N LYS A 505 -5.78 -23.21 -38.30
CA LYS A 505 -6.19 -22.38 -39.45
C LYS A 505 -6.99 -21.15 -38.95
N GLU A 506 -6.87 -20.04 -39.66
CA GLU A 506 -7.58 -18.76 -39.48
C GLU A 506 -9.13 -18.87 -39.48
N ARG A 507 -9.80 -17.91 -38.80
CA ARG A 507 -10.78 -17.00 -39.45
C ARG A 507 -11.22 -15.84 -38.54
N ASP A 508 -11.11 -14.63 -39.11
CA ASP A 508 -11.72 -13.37 -38.70
C ASP A 508 -13.25 -13.43 -38.54
N LEU A 509 -13.78 -12.64 -37.59
CA LEU A 509 -15.03 -11.88 -37.70
C LEU A 509 -15.05 -10.67 -36.73
N GLY A 510 -14.90 -9.46 -37.30
CA GLY A 510 -15.65 -8.25 -36.96
C GLY A 510 -15.01 -7.23 -36.00
N PRO A 511 -15.33 -5.92 -36.13
CA PRO A 511 -16.27 -5.27 -37.06
C PRO A 511 -15.65 -4.68 -38.34
#